data_AF-A0A7D6CHL7-F1
#
_entry.id   AF-A0A7D6CHL7-F1
#
_cell.length_a   1.000
_cell.length_b   1.000
_cell.length_c   1.000
_cell.angle_alpha   90.00
_cell.angle_beta   90.00
_cell.angle_gamma   90.00
#
_symmetry.space_group_name_H-M   'P 1'
#
loop_
_entity.id
_entity.type
_entity.pdbx_description
1 polymer ?
#
loop_
_entity_poly.entity_id
_entity_poly.type
_entity_poly.pdbx_seq_one_letter_code
_entity_poly.pdbx_strand_id
1 'polypeptide(L)'
;MFPSGPPSRPTWREPHPVTGAAVASGAAVTAAWLVLFALLGRDVPTYAWWTIVAGGLAWLAALALVRFGDRGVATGVAIVTAGGWSVAAAVVAVKWATTGDWPLW
;
A
#
# COMPACT_ATOMS: atom_id res chain seq x y z
N MET A 1 -17.74 14.44 -47.24
CA MET A 1 -17.90 12.98 -47.19
C MET A 1 -18.19 12.61 -45.74
N PHE A 2 -19.36 12.03 -45.45
CA PHE A 2 -19.70 11.57 -44.10
C PHE A 2 -19.08 10.19 -43.86
N PRO A 3 -18.57 9.87 -42.67
CA PRO A 3 -18.07 8.53 -42.37
C PRO A 3 -19.21 7.51 -42.53
N SER A 4 -19.11 6.62 -43.52
CA SER A 4 -20.11 5.57 -43.81
C SER A 4 -19.81 4.24 -43.11
N GLY A 5 -19.08 4.27 -41.99
CA GLY A 5 -18.76 3.10 -41.19
C GLY A 5 -19.90 2.77 -40.22
N PRO A 6 -20.07 1.48 -39.82
CA PRO A 6 -21.01 1.11 -38.77
C PRO A 6 -20.76 1.97 -37.52
N PRO A 7 -21.80 2.43 -36.80
CA PRO A 7 -21.60 3.22 -35.59
C PRO A 7 -20.69 2.46 -34.64
N SER A 8 -19.62 3.12 -34.15
CA SER A 8 -18.70 2.47 -33.21
C SER A 8 -19.53 1.97 -32.03
N ARG A 9 -19.47 0.66 -31.73
CA ARG A 9 -20.19 0.11 -30.59
C ARG A 9 -19.86 0.95 -29.35
N PRO A 10 -20.85 1.36 -28.53
CA PRO A 10 -20.57 2.04 -27.28
C PRO A 10 -19.62 1.16 -26.47
N THR A 11 -18.37 1.61 -26.32
CA THR A 11 -17.42 0.97 -25.42
C THR A 11 -17.54 1.69 -24.10
N TRP A 12 -18.00 0.97 -23.07
CA TRP A 12 -17.97 1.49 -21.71
C TRP A 12 -16.52 1.78 -21.36
N ARG A 13 -16.19 3.05 -21.17
CA ARG A 13 -14.93 3.44 -20.53
C ARG A 13 -15.24 3.59 -19.04
N GLU A 14 -14.70 2.69 -18.23
CA GLU A 14 -14.66 2.86 -16.78
C GLU A 14 -14.07 4.26 -16.50
N PRO A 15 -14.79 5.16 -15.81
CA PRO A 15 -14.28 6.52 -15.53
C PRO A 15 -13.00 6.52 -14.68
N HIS A 16 -12.75 5.45 -13.93
CA HIS A 16 -11.59 5.29 -13.04
C HIS A 16 -10.87 3.95 -13.31
N PRO A 17 -10.20 3.82 -14.47
CA PRO A 17 -9.53 2.58 -14.83
C PRO A 17 -8.32 2.35 -13.92
N VAL A 18 -8.21 1.14 -13.36
CA VAL A 18 -7.02 0.72 -12.62
C VAL A 18 -5.95 0.29 -13.61
N THR A 19 -4.90 1.09 -13.77
CA THR A 19 -3.77 0.78 -14.66
C THR A 19 -2.59 0.21 -13.87
N GLY A 20 -1.82 -0.68 -14.49
CA GLY A 20 -0.62 -1.23 -13.87
C GLY A 20 0.40 -0.16 -13.47
N ALA A 21 0.53 0.90 -14.27
CA ALA A 21 1.42 2.02 -13.95
C ALA A 21 0.98 2.79 -12.69
N ALA A 22 -0.34 3.02 -12.50
CA ALA A 22 -0.87 3.65 -11.31
C ALA A 22 -0.66 2.78 -10.06
N VAL A 23 -0.87 1.46 -10.18
CA VAL A 23 -0.57 0.52 -9.09
C VAL A 23 0.92 0.54 -8.74
N ALA A 24 1.79 0.51 -9.75
CA ALA A 24 3.24 0.52 -9.55
C ALA A 24 3.73 1.82 -8.88
N SER A 25 3.18 2.98 -9.24
CA SER A 25 3.55 4.26 -8.61
C SER A 25 3.12 4.31 -7.14
N GLY A 26 1.89 3.90 -6.83
CA GLY A 26 1.41 3.79 -5.44
C GLY A 26 2.25 2.82 -4.60
N ALA A 27 2.60 1.68 -5.19
CA ALA A 27 3.46 0.69 -4.55
C ALA A 27 4.87 1.25 -4.27
N ALA A 28 5.51 1.88 -5.27
CA ALA A 28 6.86 2.42 -5.13
C ALA A 28 6.95 3.51 -4.06
N VAL A 29 6.01 4.46 -4.08
CA VAL A 29 5.95 5.55 -3.08
C VAL A 29 5.73 5.00 -1.67
N THR A 30 4.80 4.05 -1.52
CA THR A 30 4.50 3.44 -0.22
C THR A 30 5.66 2.59 0.29
N ALA A 31 6.36 1.89 -0.59
CA ALA A 31 7.55 1.12 -0.21
C ALA A 31 8.65 2.05 0.33
N ALA A 32 8.94 3.15 -0.38
CA ALA A 32 9.89 4.15 0.09
C ALA A 32 9.48 4.75 1.45
N TRP A 33 8.20 5.10 1.59
CA TRP A 33 7.64 5.60 2.85
C TRP A 33 7.85 4.63 4.01
N LEU A 34 7.45 3.36 3.85
CA LEU A 34 7.59 2.36 4.89
C LEU A 34 9.06 2.08 5.24
N VAL A 35 9.95 2.04 4.25
CA VAL A 35 11.40 1.87 4.49
C VAL A 35 11.95 3.03 5.33
N LEU A 36 11.62 4.28 4.98
CA LEU A 36 12.09 5.44 5.73
C LEU A 36 11.65 5.39 7.21
N PHE A 37 10.40 5.01 7.49
CA PHE A 37 9.92 4.90 8.86
C PHE A 37 10.47 3.66 9.59
N ALA A 38 10.64 2.54 8.88
CA ALA A 38 11.27 1.35 9.44
C ALA A 38 12.70 1.63 9.91
N LEU A 39 13.45 2.45 9.18
CA LEU A 39 14.82 2.86 9.53
C LEU A 39 14.92 3.70 10.81
N LEU A 40 13.80 4.25 11.31
CA LEU A 40 13.76 4.94 12.61
C LEU A 40 13.79 3.97 13.80
N GLY A 41 13.47 2.69 13.58
CA GLY A 41 13.51 1.66 14.61
C GLY A 41 14.93 1.28 14.98
N ARG A 42 15.31 1.44 16.26
CA ARG A 42 16.60 0.96 16.79
C ARG A 42 16.50 -0.41 17.48
N ASP A 43 15.28 -0.90 17.65
CA ASP A 43 14.90 -2.10 18.37
C ASP A 43 13.54 -2.59 17.84
N VAL A 44 13.16 -3.82 18.20
CA VAL A 44 11.93 -4.47 17.71
C VAL A 44 10.67 -3.69 18.09
N PRO A 45 10.44 -3.26 19.35
CA PRO A 45 9.27 -2.46 19.69
C PRO A 45 9.17 -1.17 18.88
N THR A 46 10.27 -0.41 18.80
CA THR A 46 10.28 0.87 18.09
C THR A 46 10.04 0.67 16.58
N TYR A 47 10.66 -0.35 15.98
CA TYR A 47 10.41 -0.73 14.58
C TYR A 47 8.94 -1.10 14.35
N ALA A 48 8.36 -1.93 15.21
CA ALA A 48 6.97 -2.38 15.08
C ALA A 48 5.99 -1.21 15.18
N TRP A 49 6.17 -0.32 16.17
CA TRP A 49 5.31 0.86 16.34
C TRP A 49 5.41 1.84 15.18
N TRP A 50 6.61 2.14 14.68
CA TRP A 50 6.77 2.98 13.50
C TRP A 50 6.12 2.37 12.26
N THR A 51 6.24 1.05 12.07
CA THR A 51 5.61 0.35 10.94
C THR A 51 4.09 0.36 11.03
N ILE A 52 3.51 0.22 12.23
CA ILE A 52 2.06 0.31 12.46
C ILE A 52 1.57 1.72 12.14
N VAL A 53 2.21 2.77 12.68
CA VAL A 53 1.79 4.16 12.46
C VAL A 53 1.94 4.55 11.00
N ALA A 54 3.10 4.26 10.39
CA ALA A 54 3.37 4.59 8.99
C ALA A 54 2.43 3.85 8.03
N GLY A 55 2.17 2.56 8.29
CA GLY A 55 1.19 1.78 7.53
C GLY A 55 -0.25 2.25 7.74
N GLY A 56 -0.62 2.67 8.95
CA GLY A 56 -1.92 3.25 9.23
C GLY A 56 -2.16 4.54 8.46
N LEU A 57 -1.16 5.43 8.40
CA LEU A 57 -1.21 6.65 7.60
C LEU A 57 -1.29 6.35 6.10
N ALA A 58 -0.52 5.38 5.60
CA ALA A 58 -0.57 4.95 4.21
C ALA A 58 -1.95 4.36 3.86
N TRP A 59 -2.53 3.57 4.75
CA TRP A 59 -3.88 3.02 4.59
C TRP A 59 -4.96 4.10 4.54
N LEU A 60 -4.88 5.11 5.42
CA LEU A 60 -5.77 6.28 5.36
C LEU A 60 -5.62 7.07 4.05
N ALA A 61 -4.39 7.23 3.56
CA ALA A 61 -4.14 7.85 2.26
C ALA A 61 -4.75 7.02 1.11
N ALA A 62 -4.70 5.69 1.17
CA ALA A 62 -5.36 4.83 0.20
C ALA A 62 -6.89 5.06 0.17
N LEU A 63 -7.54 5.20 1.34
CA LEU A 63 -8.97 5.53 1.41
C LEU A 63 -9.27 6.89 0.76
N ALA A 64 -8.42 7.90 1.02
CA ALA A 64 -8.57 9.21 0.39
C ALA A 64 -8.43 9.12 -1.14
N LEU A 65 -7.43 8.39 -1.65
CA LEU A 65 -7.24 8.19 -3.09
C LEU A 65 -8.45 7.50 -3.75
N VAL A 66 -9.02 6.49 -3.10
CA VAL A 66 -10.27 5.85 -3.57
C VAL A 66 -11.42 6.86 -3.65
N ARG A 67 -11.54 7.75 -2.65
CA ARG A 67 -12.59 8.78 -2.60
C ARG A 67 -12.48 9.80 -3.74
N PHE A 68 -11.26 10.13 -4.18
CA PHE A 68 -10.98 11.10 -5.25
C PHE A 68 -10.84 10.47 -6.65
N GLY A 69 -10.84 9.14 -6.77
CA GLY A 69 -10.88 8.43 -8.06
C GLY A 69 -9.55 7.77 -8.48
N ASP A 70 -8.48 7.92 -7.70
CA ASP A 70 -7.15 7.36 -7.96
C ASP A 70 -7.03 5.90 -7.45
N ARG A 71 -8.00 5.06 -7.84
CA ARG A 71 -8.14 3.69 -7.33
C ARG A 71 -6.91 2.81 -7.61
N GLY A 72 -6.24 3.00 -8.75
CA GLY A 72 -5.04 2.24 -9.09
C GLY A 72 -3.88 2.51 -8.13
N VAL A 73 -3.62 3.78 -7.83
CA VAL A 73 -2.60 4.19 -6.85
C VAL A 73 -2.97 3.63 -5.48
N ALA A 74 -4.23 3.80 -5.06
CA ALA A 74 -4.73 3.29 -3.79
C ALA A 74 -4.49 1.78 -3.61
N THR A 75 -4.72 0.98 -4.67
CA THR A 75 -4.44 -0.47 -4.66
C THR A 75 -2.95 -0.75 -4.41
N GLY A 76 -2.06 -0.02 -5.09
CA GLY A 76 -0.61 -0.15 -4.87
C GLY A 76 -0.20 0.16 -3.43
N VAL A 77 -0.76 1.24 -2.87
CA VAL A 77 -0.55 1.61 -1.46
C VAL A 77 -1.03 0.50 -0.52
N ALA A 78 -2.24 -0.02 -0.74
CA ALA A 78 -2.83 -1.05 0.12
C ALA A 78 -2.03 -2.37 0.09
N ILE A 79 -1.61 -2.83 -1.08
CA ILE A 79 -0.80 -4.06 -1.23
C ILE A 79 0.51 -3.94 -0.46
N VAL A 80 1.23 -2.84 -0.66
CA VAL A 80 2.54 -2.65 0.00
C VAL A 80 2.39 -2.45 1.50
N THR A 81 1.33 -1.76 1.95
CA THR A 81 1.02 -1.62 3.37
C THR A 81 0.77 -2.98 4.03
N ALA A 82 -0.03 -3.83 3.40
CA ALA A 82 -0.28 -5.19 3.89
C ALA A 82 1.00 -6.03 3.94
N GLY A 83 1.86 -5.90 2.93
CA GLY A 83 3.19 -6.52 2.91
C GLY A 83 4.07 -6.05 4.06
N GLY A 84 4.14 -4.74 4.30
CA GLY A 84 4.92 -4.15 5.40
C GLY A 84 4.46 -4.62 6.78
N TRP A 85 3.14 -4.64 7.03
CA TRP A 85 2.60 -5.18 8.28
C TRP A 85 2.83 -6.68 8.44
N SER A 86 2.80 -7.45 7.35
CA SER A 86 3.12 -8.88 7.39
C SER A 86 4.58 -9.11 7.79
N VAL A 87 5.52 -8.31 7.28
CA VAL A 87 6.94 -8.37 7.68
C VAL A 87 7.10 -7.99 9.15
N ALA A 88 6.46 -6.91 9.60
CA ALA A 88 6.53 -6.50 11.01
C ALA A 88 5.98 -7.58 11.96
N ALA A 89 4.85 -8.19 11.60
CA ALA A 89 4.28 -9.31 12.35
C ALA A 89 5.24 -10.52 12.40
N ALA A 90 5.90 -10.84 11.28
CA ALA A 90 6.89 -11.92 11.24
C ALA A 90 8.11 -11.62 12.14
N VAL A 91 8.62 -10.40 12.14
CA VAL A 91 9.74 -9.97 13.01
C VAL A 91 9.35 -10.13 14.49
N VAL A 92 8.16 -9.67 14.87
CA VAL A 92 7.63 -9.82 16.24
C VAL A 92 7.49 -11.30 16.60
N ALA A 93 6.91 -12.11 15.72
CA ALA A 93 6.71 -13.54 15.96
C ALA A 93 8.05 -14.29 16.12
N VAL A 94 9.04 -14.00 15.27
CA VAL A 94 10.37 -14.61 15.36
C VAL A 94 11.08 -14.17 16.64
N LYS A 95 11.01 -12.89 17.00
CA LYS A 95 11.62 -12.40 18.24
C LYS A 95 11.00 -13.10 19.44
N TRP A 96 9.67 -13.15 19.52
CA TRP A 96 8.96 -13.85 20.59
C TRP A 96 9.34 -15.33 20.68
N ALA A 97 9.37 -16.04 19.55
CA ALA A 97 9.72 -17.46 19.50
C ALA A 97 11.17 -17.75 19.94
N THR A 98 12.09 -16.79 19.77
CA THR A 98 13.51 -16.96 20.10
C THR A 98 13.88 -16.51 21.51
N THR A 99 13.20 -15.50 22.05
CA THR A 99 13.46 -15.01 23.41
C THR A 99 12.53 -15.60 24.47
N GLY A 100 11.37 -16.14 24.09
CA GLY A 100 10.32 -16.57 25.03
C GLY A 100 9.54 -15.40 25.65
N ASP A 101 10.18 -14.23 25.74
CA ASP A 101 9.56 -12.99 26.19
C ASP A 101 8.85 -12.26 25.06
N TRP A 102 7.72 -11.64 25.40
CA TRP A 102 6.97 -10.83 24.45
C TRP A 102 7.76 -9.57 24.07
N PRO A 103 7.96 -9.27 22.78
CA PRO A 103 8.96 -8.29 22.36
C PRO A 103 8.47 -6.84 22.31
N LEU A 104 7.19 -6.55 22.63
CA LEU A 104 6.66 -5.18 22.60
C LEU A 104 6.49 -4.54 23.99
N TRP A 105 6.86 -5.22 25.08
CA TRP A 105 6.85 -4.68 26.45
C TRP A 105 7.97 -5.26 27.31
#